data_AF-A0A9D6QPZ5-F1
#
_entry.id   AF-A0A9D6QPZ5-F1
#
_cell.length_a   1.000
_cell.length_b   1.000
_cell.length_c   1.000
_cell.angle_alpha   90.00
_cell.angle_beta   90.00
_cell.angle_gamma   90.00
#
_symmetry.space_group_name_H-M   'P 1'
#
loop_
_entity.id
_entity.type
_entity.pdbx_description
1 polymer ?
#
loop_
_entity_poly.entity_id
_entity_poly.type
_entity_poly.pdbx_seq_one_letter_code
_entity_poly.pdbx_strand_id
1 'polypeptide(L)'
;MKANLVAAALVASLAAGGCGQMKNKDEKLLVVRDQAVTSTSSDGLSANLDQIRQFIELYFGVGGGSGMSREQLAHLLERYKDKLGEFLSGSKLSLNDLLDLLFKFDHNRDGKLTPGEIADGLLQRVPILRWIPSNVAQVSEAELADKIASEYPQASPKAREGLTKALMIYDQPWAGGNGDGLLTRIELSSAGLILGMLQSTDFSQPIAVPSNPRERLVGEQLNHKINQQIFGRHEQLDYMKLAPADIQLEWMQLSMRFYLTDKLVHFFGGTEGRLPSDRQAMALSALGPAQQPHWEKLRRFYDNPMMGGDRDGKLSTIESFSLLSDLEFAQKLLNALEGDTTAAGINRAPAKRKVLASLMTLLPRVGQPLAMGDLDEWKKDPWAVRAEFWNSLRLYDEREYGGNGDGKLDAGELAMALGYARVVENLYAVYDTGRDGYLSKEEARPLFAELGVHDGRLIDAFFMNVGLDGHDVGFWEKLKIFFSGRSKIDNLHPYEFYERLVKVMPRILDEKGFPLPQPGPQPKPQPQPQPVPTKPQPPVTKPGRRGD
;
A
#
# COMPACT_ATOMS: atom_id res chain seq x y z
N MET A 1 9.67 -10.64 1.16
CA MET A 1 9.92 -9.46 0.29
C MET A 1 11.30 -9.47 -0.37
N LYS A 2 12.43 -9.51 0.38
CA LYS A 2 13.80 -9.51 -0.19
C LYS A 2 14.14 -10.72 -1.10
N ALA A 3 13.44 -11.84 -0.97
CA ALA A 3 13.68 -13.08 -1.73
C ALA A 3 13.17 -13.04 -3.20
N ASN A 4 12.24 -12.14 -3.52
CA ASN A 4 11.59 -12.05 -4.84
C ASN A 4 12.45 -11.34 -5.91
N LEU A 5 13.51 -10.62 -5.50
CA LEU A 5 14.43 -9.92 -6.40
C LEU A 5 15.43 -10.87 -7.10
N VAL A 6 15.79 -11.99 -6.47
CA VAL A 6 16.86 -12.89 -6.94
C VAL A 6 16.40 -13.74 -8.13
N ALA A 7 15.16 -14.20 -8.14
CA ALA A 7 14.60 -14.96 -9.26
C ALA A 7 14.22 -14.09 -10.46
N ALA A 8 13.78 -12.85 -10.21
CA ALA A 8 13.59 -11.86 -11.27
C ALA A 8 14.92 -11.55 -11.98
N ALA A 9 16.02 -11.47 -11.22
CA ALA A 9 17.35 -11.31 -11.79
C ALA A 9 17.94 -12.59 -12.41
N LEU A 10 17.59 -13.78 -11.92
CA LEU A 10 17.88 -15.07 -12.57
C LEU A 10 17.22 -15.13 -13.96
N VAL A 11 15.94 -14.76 -14.05
CA VAL A 11 15.16 -14.72 -15.31
C VAL A 11 15.63 -13.59 -16.23
N ALA A 12 15.93 -12.40 -15.70
CA ALA A 12 16.49 -11.30 -16.48
C ALA A 12 17.89 -11.62 -17.01
N SER A 13 18.72 -12.36 -16.26
CA SER A 13 20.04 -12.82 -16.70
C SER A 13 19.96 -13.92 -17.76
N LEU A 14 19.00 -14.85 -17.61
CA LEU A 14 18.71 -15.88 -18.62
C LEU A 14 18.13 -15.30 -19.91
N ALA A 15 17.30 -14.26 -19.82
CA ALA A 15 16.70 -13.58 -20.97
C ALA A 15 17.69 -12.62 -21.69
N ALA A 16 18.65 -12.03 -20.96
CA ALA A 16 19.68 -11.14 -21.52
C ALA A 16 20.81 -11.89 -22.27
N GLY A 17 21.02 -13.18 -21.99
CA GLY A 17 22.06 -14.02 -22.63
C GLY A 17 21.82 -14.37 -24.10
N GLY A 18 20.70 -13.93 -24.72
CA GLY A 18 20.33 -14.27 -26.09
C GLY A 18 20.76 -13.28 -27.18
N CYS A 19 21.29 -12.10 -26.85
CA CYS A 19 21.66 -11.09 -27.85
C CYS A 19 22.94 -10.35 -27.49
N GLY A 20 24.06 -10.68 -28.16
CA GLY A 20 25.25 -9.82 -28.21
C GLY A 20 26.58 -10.58 -28.23
N GLN A 21 27.09 -10.89 -29.42
CA GLN A 21 28.54 -11.10 -29.60
C GLN A 21 29.26 -9.77 -29.41
N MET A 22 29.95 -9.58 -28.28
CA MET A 22 31.07 -8.65 -28.20
C MET A 22 32.38 -9.43 -28.32
N LYS A 23 33.10 -9.17 -29.41
CA LYS A 23 34.52 -9.51 -29.55
C LYS A 23 35.31 -8.63 -28.57
N ASN A 24 36.02 -9.23 -27.62
CA ASN A 24 37.44 -8.92 -27.47
C ASN A 24 38.20 -9.97 -26.64
N LYS A 25 39.42 -10.19 -27.11
CA LYS A 25 40.47 -11.05 -26.56
C LYS A 25 41.00 -10.46 -25.26
N ASP A 26 41.16 -11.30 -24.24
CA ASP A 26 42.44 -11.60 -23.60
C ASP A 26 42.23 -12.62 -22.48
N GLU A 27 42.83 -13.79 -22.66
CA GLU A 27 42.95 -14.83 -21.63
C GLU A 27 43.95 -14.39 -20.57
N LYS A 28 43.55 -14.37 -19.28
CA LYS A 28 44.45 -14.72 -18.18
C LYS A 28 43.72 -15.57 -17.14
N LEU A 29 44.34 -16.72 -16.88
CA LEU A 29 43.97 -17.80 -15.98
C LEU A 29 43.51 -17.36 -14.58
N LEU A 30 42.49 -18.08 -14.08
CA LEU A 30 42.07 -18.13 -12.69
C LEU A 30 43.18 -18.69 -11.77
N VAL A 31 43.40 -18.01 -10.66
CA VAL A 31 43.82 -18.64 -9.39
C VAL A 31 42.83 -18.15 -8.33
N VAL A 32 41.87 -19.00 -7.97
CA VAL A 32 40.97 -18.76 -6.82
C VAL A 32 41.70 -19.26 -5.58
N ARG A 33 42.17 -18.33 -4.74
CA ARG A 33 42.54 -18.61 -3.36
C ARG A 33 41.35 -18.29 -2.46
N ASP A 34 41.01 -19.25 -1.60
CA ASP A 34 40.06 -19.08 -0.51
C ASP A 34 40.49 -17.92 0.40
N GLN A 35 39.66 -16.87 0.46
CA GLN A 35 39.66 -15.94 1.58
C GLN A 35 38.22 -15.80 2.09
N ALA A 36 38.05 -16.16 3.35
CA ALA A 36 36.83 -15.94 4.12
C ALA A 36 36.56 -14.43 4.23
N VAL A 37 35.42 -14.00 3.72
CA VAL A 37 34.93 -12.61 3.85
C VAL A 37 33.73 -12.60 4.77
N THR A 38 33.95 -12.16 6.01
CA THR A 38 32.92 -11.70 6.94
C THR A 38 32.74 -10.20 6.79
N SER A 39 31.79 -9.76 5.94
CA SER A 39 31.14 -8.45 6.03
C SER A 39 29.97 -8.38 5.05
N THR A 40 28.74 -8.33 5.56
CA THR A 40 27.51 -8.15 4.78
C THR A 40 27.26 -6.66 4.52
N SER A 41 27.76 -6.13 3.39
CA SER A 41 27.32 -4.87 2.77
C SER A 41 26.34 -5.16 1.62
N SER A 42 25.58 -4.14 1.19
CA SER A 42 24.63 -4.17 0.07
C SER A 42 25.23 -4.52 -1.30
N ASP A 43 26.56 -4.61 -1.40
CA ASP A 43 27.27 -5.12 -2.58
C ASP A 43 27.00 -6.62 -2.83
N GLY A 44 26.52 -7.33 -1.81
CA GLY A 44 26.23 -8.75 -1.88
C GLY A 44 25.15 -9.12 -2.90
N LEU A 45 24.11 -8.31 -3.12
CA LEU A 45 23.04 -8.71 -4.06
C LEU A 45 23.52 -8.62 -5.51
N SER A 46 24.12 -7.50 -5.93
CA SER A 46 24.71 -7.36 -7.27
C SER A 46 25.77 -8.44 -7.52
N ALA A 47 26.69 -8.65 -6.57
CA ALA A 47 27.71 -9.68 -6.68
C ALA A 47 27.11 -11.10 -6.72
N ASN A 48 26.02 -11.36 -5.99
CA ASN A 48 25.31 -12.64 -6.04
C ASN A 48 24.59 -12.84 -7.38
N LEU A 49 24.04 -11.78 -7.98
CA LEU A 49 23.40 -11.84 -9.28
C LEU A 49 24.41 -12.03 -10.41
N ASP A 50 25.56 -11.37 -10.33
CA ASP A 50 26.69 -11.60 -11.25
C ASP A 50 27.27 -13.01 -11.07
N GLN A 51 27.33 -13.56 -9.84
CA GLN A 51 27.73 -14.95 -9.61
C GLN A 51 26.71 -15.95 -10.17
N ILE A 52 25.42 -15.70 -9.97
CA ILE A 52 24.34 -16.51 -10.52
C ILE A 52 24.39 -16.50 -12.06
N ARG A 53 24.59 -15.32 -12.65
CA ARG A 53 24.76 -15.13 -14.09
C ARG A 53 26.01 -15.81 -14.62
N GLN A 54 27.18 -15.58 -14.02
CA GLN A 54 28.44 -16.23 -14.40
C GLN A 54 28.36 -17.75 -14.28
N PHE A 55 27.65 -18.28 -13.27
CA PHE A 55 27.46 -19.71 -13.09
C PHE A 55 26.51 -20.31 -14.14
N ILE A 56 25.41 -19.62 -14.45
CA ILE A 56 24.52 -19.95 -15.58
C ILE A 56 25.34 -19.95 -16.88
N GLU A 57 26.13 -18.90 -17.13
CA GLU A 57 27.02 -18.80 -18.28
C GLU A 57 28.09 -19.91 -18.26
N LEU A 58 28.56 -20.38 -17.10
CA LEU A 58 29.54 -21.46 -16.99
C LEU A 58 28.95 -22.84 -17.37
N TYR A 59 27.69 -23.08 -16.98
CA TYR A 59 27.01 -24.36 -17.22
C TYR A 59 26.24 -24.41 -18.54
N PHE A 60 25.82 -23.27 -19.07
CA PHE A 60 25.12 -23.16 -20.36
C PHE A 60 25.99 -22.60 -21.50
N GLY A 61 27.12 -21.95 -21.21
CA GLY A 61 27.85 -21.11 -22.17
C GLY A 61 29.13 -21.68 -22.78
N VAL A 62 29.52 -22.93 -22.50
CA VAL A 62 30.67 -23.57 -23.18
C VAL A 62 30.21 -24.84 -23.88
N GLY A 63 29.54 -24.67 -25.03
CA GLY A 63 29.07 -25.78 -25.88
C GLY A 63 27.60 -26.10 -25.66
N GLY A 64 26.73 -25.32 -26.32
CA GLY A 64 25.28 -25.37 -26.15
C GLY A 64 24.66 -26.76 -26.30
N GLY A 65 23.68 -27.04 -25.44
CA GLY A 65 22.69 -28.10 -25.64
C GLY A 65 22.48 -29.05 -24.45
N SER A 66 23.44 -29.19 -23.55
CA SER A 66 23.24 -30.05 -22.37
C SER A 66 22.51 -29.27 -21.29
N GLY A 67 21.19 -29.46 -21.19
CA GLY A 67 20.40 -28.97 -20.07
C GLY A 67 20.99 -29.39 -18.72
N MET A 68 20.58 -28.72 -17.65
CA MET A 68 21.08 -28.97 -16.30
C MET A 68 20.40 -30.20 -15.70
N SER A 69 21.16 -31.22 -15.29
CA SER A 69 20.57 -32.40 -14.64
C SER A 69 19.93 -32.04 -13.30
N ARG A 70 19.06 -32.92 -12.81
CA ARG A 70 18.41 -32.73 -11.51
C ARG A 70 19.40 -32.59 -10.37
N GLU A 71 20.49 -33.33 -10.37
CA GLU A 71 21.55 -33.23 -9.36
C GLU A 71 22.32 -31.91 -9.46
N GLN A 72 22.61 -31.44 -10.68
CA GLN A 72 23.29 -30.16 -10.91
C GLN A 72 22.43 -28.98 -10.45
N LEU A 73 21.15 -29.01 -10.79
CA LEU A 73 20.18 -28.03 -10.34
C LEU A 73 19.96 -28.13 -8.83
N ALA A 74 19.92 -29.34 -8.26
CA ALA A 74 19.83 -29.54 -6.81
C ALA A 74 21.01 -28.90 -6.09
N HIS A 75 22.23 -29.10 -6.58
CA HIS A 75 23.44 -28.51 -6.00
C HIS A 75 23.45 -26.98 -6.06
N LEU A 76 22.94 -26.41 -7.16
CA LEU A 76 22.74 -24.97 -7.31
C LEU A 76 21.71 -24.49 -6.29
N LEU A 77 20.53 -25.08 -6.33
CA LEU A 77 19.40 -24.70 -5.50
C LEU A 77 19.71 -24.91 -4.03
N GLU A 78 20.42 -25.94 -3.60
CA GLU A 78 20.84 -26.18 -2.21
C GLU A 78 21.61 -24.99 -1.64
N ARG A 79 22.48 -24.39 -2.47
CA ARG A 79 23.28 -23.19 -2.12
C ARG A 79 22.42 -21.94 -1.93
N TYR A 80 21.26 -21.93 -2.57
CA TYR A 80 20.32 -20.83 -2.54
C TYR A 80 18.98 -21.23 -1.90
N LYS A 81 18.82 -22.42 -1.30
CA LYS A 81 17.50 -23.02 -1.00
C LYS A 81 16.79 -22.27 0.10
N ASP A 82 17.56 -21.77 1.06
CA ASP A 82 17.01 -20.96 2.14
C ASP A 82 16.52 -19.61 1.61
N LYS A 83 17.00 -19.18 0.43
CA LYS A 83 16.57 -17.97 -0.28
C LYS A 83 15.51 -18.25 -1.36
N LEU A 84 15.55 -19.42 -2.02
CA LEU A 84 14.69 -19.81 -3.14
C LEU A 84 13.45 -20.61 -2.72
N GLY A 85 13.57 -21.43 -1.68
CA GLY A 85 12.48 -22.22 -1.12
C GLY A 85 11.44 -21.34 -0.42
N GLU A 86 11.89 -20.36 0.35
CA GLU A 86 11.01 -19.31 0.92
C GLU A 86 10.38 -18.43 -0.19
N PHE A 87 11.08 -18.28 -1.33
CA PHE A 87 10.65 -17.51 -2.50
C PHE A 87 9.52 -18.19 -3.31
N LEU A 88 9.55 -19.52 -3.52
CA LEU A 88 8.65 -20.19 -4.48
C LEU A 88 7.31 -20.68 -3.92
N SER A 89 7.13 -20.80 -2.60
CA SER A 89 5.85 -21.22 -2.00
C SER A 89 5.29 -20.29 -0.93
N GLY A 90 6.01 -19.22 -0.59
CA GLY A 90 5.70 -18.43 0.61
C GLY A 90 5.79 -19.21 1.93
N SER A 91 6.40 -20.41 1.89
CA SER A 91 6.70 -21.28 3.03
C SER A 91 8.08 -21.90 2.80
N LYS A 92 8.65 -22.64 3.75
CA LYS A 92 9.87 -23.40 3.47
C LYS A 92 9.52 -24.55 2.52
N LEU A 93 9.60 -24.36 1.20
CA LEU A 93 9.67 -25.50 0.27
C LEU A 93 10.90 -26.32 0.62
N SER A 94 10.74 -27.63 0.65
CA SER A 94 11.90 -28.49 0.61
C SER A 94 12.59 -28.31 -0.75
N LEU A 95 13.91 -28.54 -0.80
CA LEU A 95 14.66 -28.53 -2.06
C LEU A 95 14.02 -29.46 -3.11
N ASN A 96 13.45 -30.58 -2.65
CA ASN A 96 12.81 -31.55 -3.54
C ASN A 96 11.53 -30.99 -4.17
N ASP A 97 10.70 -30.26 -3.41
CA ASP A 97 9.49 -29.64 -3.97
C ASP A 97 9.84 -28.55 -4.99
N LEU A 98 10.93 -27.82 -4.76
CA LEU A 98 11.47 -26.81 -5.66
C LEU A 98 11.98 -27.40 -6.97
N LEU A 99 12.73 -28.51 -6.87
CA LEU A 99 13.19 -29.28 -8.01
C LEU A 99 12.02 -29.90 -8.77
N ASP A 100 11.02 -30.45 -8.08
CA ASP A 100 9.82 -30.99 -8.69
C ASP A 100 9.01 -29.92 -9.42
N LEU A 101 8.99 -28.69 -8.90
CA LEU A 101 8.37 -27.57 -9.58
C LEU A 101 9.11 -27.23 -10.89
N LEU A 102 10.44 -27.12 -10.84
CA LEU A 102 11.26 -26.73 -11.99
C LEU A 102 11.32 -27.84 -13.05
N PHE A 103 11.41 -29.11 -12.65
CA PHE A 103 11.36 -30.25 -13.57
C PHE A 103 9.98 -30.53 -14.16
N LYS A 104 8.92 -29.83 -13.74
CA LYS A 104 7.68 -29.77 -14.54
C LYS A 104 7.87 -29.04 -15.87
N PHE A 105 8.98 -28.30 -16.03
CA PHE A 105 9.34 -27.63 -17.29
C PHE A 105 10.17 -28.49 -18.24
N ASP A 106 10.70 -29.64 -17.77
CA ASP A 106 11.34 -30.66 -18.60
C ASP A 106 10.27 -31.37 -19.45
N HIS A 107 9.88 -30.74 -20.56
CA HIS A 107 8.79 -31.23 -21.39
C HIS A 107 9.21 -32.46 -22.20
N ASN A 108 10.50 -32.61 -22.49
CA ASN A 108 11.03 -33.75 -23.23
C ASN A 108 11.31 -34.97 -22.32
N ARG A 109 11.32 -34.76 -20.99
CA ARG A 109 11.52 -35.76 -19.93
C ARG A 109 12.87 -36.46 -19.99
N ASP A 110 13.91 -35.76 -20.46
CA ASP A 110 15.28 -36.29 -20.53
C ASP A 110 16.03 -36.19 -19.18
N GLY A 111 15.38 -35.64 -18.15
CA GLY A 111 15.96 -35.45 -16.84
C GLY A 111 16.90 -34.26 -16.78
N LYS A 112 16.85 -33.36 -17.78
CA LYS A 112 17.64 -32.14 -17.86
C LYS A 112 16.74 -30.94 -18.13
N LEU A 113 17.08 -29.82 -17.51
CA LEU A 113 16.41 -28.55 -17.71
C LEU A 113 17.25 -27.66 -18.62
N THR A 114 16.83 -27.48 -19.87
CA THR A 114 17.43 -26.49 -20.77
C THR A 114 16.93 -25.07 -20.43
N PRO A 115 17.68 -24.01 -20.80
CA PRO A 115 17.18 -22.63 -20.65
C PRO A 115 15.90 -22.40 -21.45
N GLY A 116 15.76 -23.07 -22.59
CA GLY A 116 14.54 -23.06 -23.39
C GLY A 116 13.36 -23.64 -22.63
N GLU A 117 13.53 -24.81 -22.00
CA GLU A 117 12.50 -25.42 -21.14
C GLU A 117 12.12 -24.54 -19.96
N ILE A 118 13.08 -23.93 -19.28
CA ILE A 118 12.82 -22.99 -18.19
C ILE A 118 12.04 -21.79 -18.72
N ALA A 119 12.47 -21.19 -19.84
CA ALA A 119 11.80 -20.05 -20.44
C ALA A 119 10.39 -20.40 -20.91
N ASP A 120 10.19 -21.54 -21.57
CA ASP A 120 8.92 -22.03 -22.06
C ASP A 120 7.98 -22.40 -20.91
N GLY A 121 8.50 -23.05 -19.87
CA GLY A 121 7.77 -23.37 -18.66
C GLY A 121 7.33 -22.13 -17.89
N LEU A 122 8.19 -21.11 -17.81
CA LEU A 122 7.86 -19.80 -17.27
C LEU A 122 6.85 -19.07 -18.17
N LEU A 123 7.00 -19.10 -19.50
CA LEU A 123 6.03 -18.52 -20.45
C LEU A 123 4.65 -19.16 -20.32
N GLN A 124 4.58 -20.48 -20.12
CA GLN A 124 3.33 -21.18 -19.88
C GLN A 124 2.68 -20.74 -18.55
N ARG A 125 3.48 -20.58 -17.49
CA ARG A 125 2.96 -20.25 -16.15
C ARG A 125 2.80 -18.76 -15.85
N VAL A 126 3.42 -17.89 -16.63
CA VAL A 126 3.43 -16.45 -16.39
C VAL A 126 2.77 -15.75 -17.58
N PRO A 127 1.45 -15.44 -17.50
CA PRO A 127 0.70 -14.83 -18.60
C PRO A 127 1.34 -13.57 -19.17
N ILE A 128 1.96 -12.75 -18.31
CA ILE A 128 2.54 -11.48 -18.73
C ILE A 128 3.65 -11.66 -19.77
N LEU A 129 4.40 -12.76 -19.71
CA LEU A 129 5.49 -13.03 -20.65
C LEU A 129 4.95 -13.40 -22.04
N ARG A 130 3.70 -13.85 -22.13
CA ARG A 130 2.97 -14.08 -23.38
C ARG A 130 2.36 -12.79 -23.95
N TRP A 131 2.08 -11.80 -23.10
CA TRP A 131 1.49 -10.53 -23.51
C TRP A 131 2.46 -9.63 -24.27
N ILE A 132 3.76 -9.79 -24.04
CA ILE A 132 4.83 -9.18 -24.85
C ILE A 132 5.49 -10.29 -25.68
N PRO A 133 5.12 -10.51 -26.95
CA PRO A 133 5.73 -11.50 -27.82
C PRO A 133 7.25 -11.31 -27.97
N SER A 134 8.00 -12.36 -28.28
CA SER A 134 9.48 -12.29 -28.36
C SER A 134 9.98 -11.42 -29.52
N ASN A 135 9.13 -11.20 -30.51
CA ASN A 135 9.35 -10.30 -31.64
C ASN A 135 8.91 -8.85 -31.36
N VAL A 136 8.34 -8.56 -30.20
CA VAL A 136 7.89 -7.23 -29.80
C VAL A 136 8.74 -6.79 -28.61
N ALA A 137 9.47 -5.69 -28.76
CA ALA A 137 10.36 -5.20 -27.70
C ALA A 137 9.57 -4.60 -26.51
N GLN A 138 8.43 -3.96 -26.80
CA GLN A 138 7.65 -3.18 -25.87
C GLN A 138 6.18 -3.13 -26.29
N VAL A 139 5.26 -2.97 -25.33
CA VAL A 139 3.82 -2.84 -25.58
C VAL A 139 3.28 -1.55 -24.98
N SER A 140 2.36 -0.91 -25.70
CA SER A 140 1.60 0.24 -25.20
C SER A 140 0.50 -0.17 -24.22
N GLU A 141 -0.06 0.80 -23.48
CA GLU A 141 -1.20 0.57 -22.59
C GLU A 141 -2.40 -0.06 -23.33
N ALA A 142 -2.70 0.39 -24.55
CA ALA A 142 -3.80 -0.12 -25.35
C ALA A 142 -3.57 -1.58 -25.77
N GLU A 143 -2.37 -1.90 -26.26
CA GLU A 143 -2.02 -3.28 -26.62
C GLU A 143 -2.06 -4.20 -25.40
N LEU A 144 -1.57 -3.74 -24.25
CA LEU A 144 -1.63 -4.47 -22.99
C LEU A 144 -3.08 -4.72 -22.55
N ALA A 145 -3.95 -3.72 -22.68
CA ALA A 145 -5.38 -3.85 -22.37
C ALA A 145 -6.05 -4.90 -23.27
N ASP A 146 -5.73 -4.93 -24.57
CA ASP A 146 -6.24 -5.93 -25.50
C ASP A 146 -5.78 -7.35 -25.14
N LYS A 147 -4.51 -7.50 -24.70
CA LYS A 147 -3.99 -8.80 -24.23
C LYS A 147 -4.70 -9.28 -22.98
N ILE A 148 -4.86 -8.41 -21.98
CA ILE A 148 -5.60 -8.72 -20.75
C ILE A 148 -7.06 -9.07 -21.08
N ALA A 149 -7.68 -8.36 -22.02
CA ALA A 149 -9.03 -8.65 -22.48
C ALA A 149 -9.16 -10.01 -23.15
N SER A 150 -8.14 -10.43 -23.91
CA SER A 150 -8.11 -11.76 -24.54
C SER A 150 -7.88 -12.90 -23.55
N GLU A 151 -7.05 -12.71 -22.52
CA GLU A 151 -6.74 -13.74 -21.51
C GLU A 151 -7.89 -13.88 -20.48
N TYR A 152 -8.54 -12.76 -20.13
CA TYR A 152 -9.63 -12.72 -19.15
C TYR A 152 -10.94 -12.20 -19.79
N PRO A 153 -11.50 -12.90 -20.78
CA PRO A 153 -12.72 -12.45 -21.47
C PRO A 153 -13.95 -12.43 -20.56
N GLN A 154 -13.91 -13.21 -19.46
CA GLN A 154 -14.98 -13.30 -18.46
C GLN A 154 -14.92 -12.17 -17.42
N ALA A 155 -13.79 -11.44 -17.35
CA ALA A 155 -13.66 -10.33 -16.42
C ALA A 155 -14.34 -9.08 -16.97
N SER A 156 -14.90 -8.27 -16.08
CA SER A 156 -15.52 -7.00 -16.43
C SER A 156 -14.48 -6.05 -17.06
N PRO A 157 -14.90 -5.11 -17.92
CA PRO A 157 -14.02 -4.07 -18.44
C PRO A 157 -13.29 -3.30 -17.32
N LYS A 158 -13.95 -3.09 -16.17
CA LYS A 158 -13.41 -2.35 -15.02
C LYS A 158 -12.28 -3.08 -14.32
N ALA A 159 -12.40 -4.39 -14.12
CA ALA A 159 -11.34 -5.20 -13.53
C ALA A 159 -10.10 -5.23 -14.44
N ARG A 160 -10.31 -5.45 -15.75
CA ARG A 160 -9.24 -5.45 -16.75
C ARG A 160 -8.51 -4.11 -16.85
N GLU A 161 -9.25 -3.01 -16.94
CA GLU A 161 -8.70 -1.65 -16.97
C GLU A 161 -7.80 -1.37 -15.75
N GLY A 162 -8.24 -1.78 -14.54
CA GLY A 162 -7.44 -1.58 -13.34
C GLY A 162 -6.17 -2.42 -13.31
N LEU A 163 -6.21 -3.65 -13.83
CA LEU A 163 -5.00 -4.46 -13.99
C LEU A 163 -4.02 -3.81 -14.97
N THR A 164 -4.49 -3.33 -16.13
CA THR A 164 -3.67 -2.60 -17.09
C THR A 164 -2.98 -1.41 -16.43
N LYS A 165 -3.75 -0.56 -15.73
CA LYS A 165 -3.19 0.62 -15.05
C LYS A 165 -2.17 0.26 -13.98
N ALA A 166 -2.42 -0.78 -13.19
CA ALA A 166 -1.47 -1.24 -12.18
C ALA A 166 -0.14 -1.72 -12.80
N LEU A 167 -0.19 -2.30 -14.00
CA LEU A 167 1.00 -2.72 -14.74
C LEU A 167 1.76 -1.55 -15.37
N MET A 168 1.05 -0.54 -15.90
CA MET A 168 1.69 0.64 -16.47
C MET A 168 2.53 1.42 -15.46
N ILE A 169 2.28 1.29 -14.15
CA ILE A 169 3.11 1.92 -13.11
C ILE A 169 4.55 1.36 -13.13
N TYR A 170 4.79 0.15 -13.65
CA TYR A 170 6.13 -0.43 -13.72
C TYR A 170 7.05 0.28 -14.72
N ASP A 171 6.51 1.08 -15.64
CA ASP A 171 7.27 1.97 -16.51
C ASP A 171 7.96 3.11 -15.72
N GLN A 172 7.48 3.42 -14.52
CA GLN A 172 8.05 4.52 -13.74
C GLN A 172 9.52 4.27 -13.35
N PRO A 173 10.40 5.30 -13.40
CA PRO A 173 11.83 5.13 -13.06
C PRO A 173 12.09 4.53 -11.68
N TRP A 174 11.31 4.91 -10.67
CA TRP A 174 11.43 4.36 -9.31
C TRP A 174 10.95 2.89 -9.21
N ALA A 175 10.14 2.43 -10.15
CA ALA A 175 9.69 1.05 -10.26
C ALA A 175 10.66 0.18 -11.08
N GLY A 176 11.68 0.79 -11.69
CA GLY A 176 12.69 0.13 -12.54
C GLY A 176 12.42 0.23 -14.04
N GLY A 177 11.48 1.08 -14.47
CA GLY A 177 11.25 1.38 -15.89
C GLY A 177 11.95 2.64 -16.39
N ASN A 178 11.65 3.04 -17.61
CA ASN A 178 12.29 4.18 -18.27
C ASN A 178 11.38 5.43 -18.42
N GLY A 179 10.07 5.30 -18.18
CA GLY A 179 9.10 6.39 -18.21
C GLY A 179 8.68 6.80 -19.62
N ASP A 180 8.77 5.91 -20.61
CA ASP A 180 8.45 6.20 -22.01
C ASP A 180 6.99 5.92 -22.39
N GLY A 181 6.19 5.43 -21.45
CA GLY A 181 4.79 5.06 -21.64
C GLY A 181 4.58 3.69 -22.29
N LEU A 182 5.63 2.90 -22.46
CA LEU A 182 5.62 1.56 -23.02
C LEU A 182 6.21 0.58 -22.00
N LEU A 183 5.76 -0.67 -22.04
CA LEU A 183 6.25 -1.70 -21.13
C LEU A 183 7.06 -2.74 -21.88
N THR A 184 8.27 -2.98 -21.39
CA THR A 184 9.15 -4.07 -21.82
C THR A 184 8.94 -5.32 -20.96
N ARG A 185 9.44 -6.46 -21.44
CA ARG A 185 9.47 -7.71 -20.67
C ARG A 185 10.25 -7.58 -19.36
N ILE A 186 11.29 -6.74 -19.36
CA ILE A 186 12.16 -6.56 -18.19
C ILE A 186 11.40 -5.83 -17.09
N GLU A 187 10.69 -4.75 -17.44
CA GLU A 187 9.86 -3.99 -16.50
C GLU A 187 8.73 -4.83 -15.91
N LEU A 188 8.11 -5.69 -16.73
CA LEU A 188 7.04 -6.57 -16.30
C LEU A 188 7.50 -7.87 -15.64
N SER A 189 8.79 -8.15 -15.56
CA SER A 189 9.30 -9.42 -15.03
C SER A 189 8.81 -9.71 -13.62
N SER A 190 8.86 -8.72 -12.73
CA SER A 190 8.45 -8.85 -11.32
C SER A 190 6.93 -8.97 -11.19
N ALA A 191 6.18 -8.17 -11.94
CA ALA A 191 4.72 -8.27 -12.01
C ALA A 191 4.31 -9.66 -12.51
N GLY A 192 4.97 -10.16 -13.56
CA GLY A 192 4.75 -11.49 -14.11
C GLY A 192 4.88 -12.59 -13.08
N LEU A 193 5.95 -12.59 -12.30
CA LEU A 193 6.13 -13.58 -11.23
C LEU A 193 4.97 -13.54 -10.23
N ILE A 194 4.55 -12.35 -9.80
CA ILE A 194 3.42 -12.16 -8.89
C ILE A 194 2.13 -12.72 -9.53
N LEU A 195 1.83 -12.35 -10.78
CA LEU A 195 0.64 -12.82 -11.48
C LEU A 195 0.64 -14.33 -11.69
N GLY A 196 1.78 -14.92 -12.05
CA GLY A 196 1.90 -16.37 -12.25
C GLY A 196 1.65 -17.16 -10.97
N MET A 197 2.10 -16.66 -9.81
CA MET A 197 1.78 -17.27 -8.51
C MET A 197 0.28 -17.20 -8.22
N LEU A 198 -0.33 -16.02 -8.42
CA LEU A 198 -1.74 -15.78 -8.09
C LEU A 198 -2.71 -16.44 -9.07
N GLN A 199 -2.32 -16.70 -10.32
CA GLN A 199 -3.21 -17.24 -11.34
C GLN A 199 -3.76 -18.62 -10.97
N SER A 200 -2.97 -19.42 -10.25
CA SER A 200 -3.36 -20.76 -9.79
C SER A 200 -4.16 -20.77 -8.49
N THR A 201 -4.34 -19.61 -7.85
CA THR A 201 -5.03 -19.50 -6.57
C THR A 201 -6.52 -19.23 -6.81
N ASP A 202 -7.37 -20.06 -6.20
CA ASP A 202 -8.82 -19.82 -6.17
C ASP A 202 -9.17 -18.83 -5.05
N PHE A 203 -9.36 -17.57 -5.42
CA PHE A 203 -9.78 -16.50 -4.50
C PHE A 203 -11.31 -16.43 -4.31
N SER A 204 -12.08 -17.28 -5.00
CA SER A 204 -13.55 -17.29 -4.84
C SER A 204 -14.01 -17.88 -3.51
N GLN A 205 -13.13 -18.65 -2.85
CA GLN A 205 -13.39 -19.18 -1.52
C GLN A 205 -13.09 -18.12 -0.45
N PRO A 206 -13.92 -18.00 0.61
CA PRO A 206 -13.59 -17.15 1.74
C PRO A 206 -12.26 -17.59 2.34
N ILE A 207 -11.35 -16.64 2.56
CA ILE A 207 -10.13 -16.90 3.34
C ILE A 207 -10.58 -17.31 4.74
N ALA A 208 -10.22 -18.53 5.16
CA ALA A 208 -10.56 -19.02 6.49
C ALA A 208 -10.06 -18.01 7.53
N VAL A 209 -10.99 -17.40 8.26
CA VAL A 209 -10.65 -16.40 9.28
C VAL A 209 -9.96 -17.15 10.42
N PRO A 210 -8.68 -16.85 10.70
CA PRO A 210 -7.96 -17.58 11.73
C PRO A 210 -8.57 -17.32 13.10
N SER A 211 -8.46 -18.30 14.00
CA SER A 211 -8.89 -18.13 15.40
C SER A 211 -8.02 -17.12 16.15
N ASN A 212 -6.78 -16.93 15.71
CA ASN A 212 -5.86 -15.95 16.26
C ASN A 212 -6.38 -14.52 15.99
N PRO A 213 -6.62 -13.70 17.04
CA PRO A 213 -7.11 -12.33 16.89
C PRO A 213 -6.27 -11.45 15.96
N ARG A 214 -4.94 -11.60 15.98
CA ARG A 214 -4.03 -10.81 15.15
C ARG A 214 -4.12 -11.18 13.68
N GLU A 215 -4.17 -12.47 13.37
CA GLU A 215 -4.28 -12.93 11.97
C GLU A 215 -5.66 -12.62 11.40
N ARG A 216 -6.72 -12.70 12.22
CA ARG A 216 -8.06 -12.23 11.87
C ARG A 216 -8.08 -10.75 11.52
N LEU A 217 -7.43 -9.91 12.33
CA LEU A 217 -7.31 -8.47 12.04
C LEU A 217 -6.60 -8.22 10.70
N VAL A 218 -5.53 -8.96 10.40
CA VAL A 218 -4.83 -8.85 9.10
C VAL A 218 -5.76 -9.25 7.95
N GLY A 219 -6.52 -10.34 8.10
CA GLY A 219 -7.51 -10.77 7.11
C GLY A 219 -8.60 -9.71 6.87
N GLU A 220 -9.13 -9.12 7.94
CA GLU A 220 -10.11 -8.02 7.85
C GLU A 220 -9.52 -6.78 7.17
N GLN A 221 -8.28 -6.41 7.49
CA GLN A 221 -7.59 -5.29 6.84
C GLN A 221 -7.39 -5.53 5.34
N LEU A 222 -7.00 -6.73 4.91
CA LEU A 222 -6.86 -7.07 3.49
C LEU A 222 -8.20 -6.99 2.76
N ASN A 223 -9.26 -7.57 3.33
CA ASN A 223 -10.61 -7.47 2.78
C ASN A 223 -11.06 -6.00 2.64
N HIS A 224 -10.74 -5.19 3.64
CA HIS A 224 -11.02 -3.76 3.61
C HIS A 224 -10.27 -3.05 2.46
N LYS A 225 -8.96 -3.32 2.29
CA LYS A 225 -8.17 -2.72 1.20
C LYS A 225 -8.68 -3.12 -0.19
N ILE A 226 -9.14 -4.36 -0.35
CA ILE A 226 -9.79 -4.80 -1.60
C ILE A 226 -11.11 -4.06 -1.83
N ASN A 227 -11.97 -3.97 -0.81
CA ASN A 227 -13.25 -3.26 -0.91
C ASN A 227 -13.05 -1.76 -1.24
N GLN A 228 -12.01 -1.13 -0.69
CA GLN A 228 -11.62 0.25 -1.06
C GLN A 228 -11.20 0.37 -2.52
N GLN A 229 -10.47 -0.62 -3.04
CA GLN A 229 -10.00 -0.63 -4.43
C GLN A 229 -11.17 -0.67 -5.43
N ILE A 230 -12.20 -1.46 -5.14
CA ILE A 230 -13.34 -1.67 -6.04
C ILE A 230 -14.38 -0.54 -5.99
N PHE A 231 -14.36 0.31 -4.96
CA PHE A 231 -15.22 1.48 -4.87
C PHE A 231 -15.08 2.39 -6.10
N GLY A 232 -16.21 2.93 -6.55
CA GLY A 232 -16.30 3.76 -7.76
C GLY A 232 -16.20 2.96 -9.07
N ARG A 233 -15.47 1.84 -9.09
CA ARG A 233 -15.26 1.01 -10.29
C ARG A 233 -16.38 0.02 -10.53
N HIS A 234 -16.93 -0.55 -9.47
CA HIS A 234 -17.94 -1.61 -9.54
C HIS A 234 -19.28 -1.15 -8.97
N GLU A 235 -20.38 -1.74 -9.43
CA GLU A 235 -21.71 -1.52 -8.84
C GLU A 235 -21.89 -2.37 -7.56
N GLN A 236 -21.35 -3.58 -7.57
CA GLN A 236 -21.22 -4.44 -6.41
C GLN A 236 -19.99 -4.01 -5.60
N LEU A 237 -20.22 -3.62 -4.35
CA LEU A 237 -19.17 -3.11 -3.46
C LEU A 237 -18.66 -4.17 -2.49
N ASP A 238 -19.35 -5.31 -2.42
CA ASP A 238 -18.90 -6.48 -1.70
C ASP A 238 -18.04 -7.34 -2.63
N TYR A 239 -16.73 -7.37 -2.37
CA TYR A 239 -15.77 -8.16 -3.12
C TYR A 239 -16.21 -9.63 -3.32
N MET A 240 -16.81 -10.26 -2.30
CA MET A 240 -17.20 -11.68 -2.37
C MET A 240 -18.37 -11.95 -3.32
N LYS A 241 -19.04 -10.89 -3.79
CA LYS A 241 -20.16 -10.96 -4.73
C LYS A 241 -19.77 -10.62 -6.17
N LEU A 242 -18.49 -10.31 -6.43
CA LEU A 242 -17.98 -10.12 -7.78
C LEU A 242 -17.88 -11.46 -8.52
N ALA A 243 -17.82 -11.40 -9.85
CA ALA A 243 -17.55 -12.59 -10.65
C ALA A 243 -16.17 -13.17 -10.28
N PRO A 244 -15.95 -14.50 -10.29
CA PRO A 244 -14.67 -15.10 -9.92
C PRO A 244 -13.47 -14.55 -10.70
N ALA A 245 -13.65 -14.23 -11.99
CA ALA A 245 -12.61 -13.61 -12.80
C ALA A 245 -12.25 -12.19 -12.30
N ASP A 246 -13.24 -11.39 -11.90
CA ASP A 246 -13.00 -10.06 -11.33
C ASP A 246 -12.29 -10.17 -9.98
N ILE A 247 -12.76 -11.07 -9.12
CA ILE A 247 -12.11 -11.39 -7.83
C ILE A 247 -10.62 -11.66 -8.03
N GLN A 248 -10.28 -12.54 -8.99
CA GLN A 248 -8.88 -12.87 -9.30
C GLN A 248 -8.09 -11.65 -9.75
N LEU A 249 -8.65 -10.83 -10.66
CA LEU A 249 -7.95 -9.63 -11.14
C LEU A 249 -7.79 -8.56 -10.06
N GLU A 250 -8.72 -8.42 -9.13
CA GLU A 250 -8.59 -7.47 -8.01
C GLU A 250 -7.48 -7.88 -7.03
N TRP A 251 -7.30 -9.19 -6.77
CA TRP A 251 -6.17 -9.70 -5.99
C TRP A 251 -4.82 -9.50 -6.67
N MET A 252 -4.77 -9.71 -7.98
CA MET A 252 -3.60 -9.43 -8.80
C MET A 252 -3.20 -7.95 -8.68
N GLN A 253 -4.17 -7.04 -8.86
CA GLN A 253 -3.96 -5.60 -8.69
C GLN A 253 -3.46 -5.24 -7.29
N LEU A 254 -4.12 -5.74 -6.23
CA LEU A 254 -3.74 -5.44 -4.84
C LEU A 254 -2.30 -5.89 -4.55
N SER A 255 -1.95 -7.11 -4.96
CA SER A 255 -0.62 -7.69 -4.73
C SER A 255 0.48 -6.91 -5.45
N MET A 256 0.21 -6.48 -6.68
CA MET A 256 1.15 -5.63 -7.42
C MET A 256 1.29 -4.25 -6.80
N ARG A 257 0.20 -3.64 -6.31
CA ARG A 257 0.27 -2.34 -5.61
C ARG A 257 1.07 -2.43 -4.32
N PHE A 258 0.91 -3.51 -3.57
CA PHE A 258 1.73 -3.76 -2.37
C PHE A 258 3.21 -3.88 -2.73
N TYR A 259 3.55 -4.62 -3.78
CA TYR A 259 4.93 -4.74 -4.26
C TYR A 259 5.50 -3.42 -4.78
N LEU A 260 4.71 -2.64 -5.53
CA LEU A 260 5.12 -1.30 -5.98
C LEU A 260 5.36 -0.37 -4.80
N THR A 261 4.53 -0.44 -3.76
CA THR A 261 4.75 0.31 -2.53
C THR A 261 6.08 -0.07 -1.86
N ASP A 262 6.41 -1.35 -1.83
CA ASP A 262 7.70 -1.83 -1.30
C ASP A 262 8.89 -1.28 -2.08
N LYS A 263 8.83 -1.35 -3.41
CA LYS A 263 9.85 -0.74 -4.29
C LYS A 263 10.00 0.74 -4.02
N LEU A 264 8.90 1.46 -3.92
CA LEU A 264 8.89 2.89 -3.64
C LEU A 264 9.54 3.20 -2.29
N VAL A 265 9.17 2.46 -1.25
CA VAL A 265 9.72 2.61 0.11
C VAL A 265 11.22 2.36 0.12
N HIS A 266 11.69 1.33 -0.58
CA HIS A 266 13.12 1.02 -0.69
C HIS A 266 13.89 2.02 -1.56
N PHE A 267 13.28 2.51 -2.65
CA PHE A 267 13.90 3.49 -3.54
C PHE A 267 14.17 4.81 -2.79
N PHE A 268 13.19 5.33 -2.05
CA PHE A 268 13.32 6.59 -1.32
C PHE A 268 13.95 6.43 0.07
N GLY A 269 13.76 5.29 0.72
CA GLY A 269 14.24 4.97 2.07
C GLY A 269 15.60 4.27 2.14
N GLY A 270 16.17 3.89 1.00
CA GLY A 270 17.48 3.24 0.93
C GLY A 270 17.50 1.86 1.58
N THR A 271 18.60 1.55 2.28
CA THR A 271 18.87 0.21 2.81
C THR A 271 17.95 -0.22 3.95
N GLU A 272 17.32 0.74 4.63
CA GLU A 272 16.46 0.47 5.79
C GLU A 272 15.05 0.01 5.40
N GLY A 273 14.60 0.26 4.17
CA GLY A 273 13.23 -0.07 3.75
C GLY A 273 12.16 0.69 4.54
N ARG A 274 12.47 1.93 4.92
CA ARG A 274 11.58 2.82 5.66
C ARG A 274 11.67 4.21 5.05
N LEU A 275 10.52 4.83 4.75
CA LEU A 275 10.46 6.17 4.16
C LEU A 275 10.74 7.24 5.23
N PRO A 276 11.82 8.02 5.10
CA PRO A 276 12.11 9.14 5.99
C PRO A 276 11.09 10.28 5.82
N SER A 277 10.76 10.98 6.90
CA SER A 277 9.72 12.03 6.92
C SER A 277 9.93 13.13 5.87
N ASP A 278 11.18 13.51 5.59
CA ASP A 278 11.53 14.54 4.60
C ASP A 278 11.29 14.10 3.14
N ARG A 279 11.17 12.80 2.88
CA ARG A 279 10.97 12.23 1.54
C ARG A 279 9.57 11.67 1.32
N GLN A 280 8.84 11.36 2.39
CA GLN A 280 7.52 10.74 2.30
C GLN A 280 6.55 11.52 1.41
N ALA A 281 6.53 12.85 1.54
CA ALA A 281 5.64 13.70 0.76
C ALA A 281 5.78 13.47 -0.75
N MET A 282 7.02 13.54 -1.22
CA MET A 282 7.40 13.31 -2.60
C MET A 282 7.16 11.86 -3.01
N ALA A 283 7.56 10.91 -2.16
CA ALA A 283 7.47 9.49 -2.44
C ALA A 283 6.01 9.03 -2.58
N LEU A 284 5.14 9.36 -1.62
CA LEU A 284 3.73 8.95 -1.63
C LEU A 284 2.94 9.60 -2.77
N SER A 285 3.31 10.82 -3.18
CA SER A 285 2.70 11.49 -4.34
C SER A 285 3.05 10.80 -5.67
N ALA A 286 4.04 9.91 -5.73
CA ALA A 286 4.40 9.18 -6.95
C ALA A 286 3.51 7.95 -7.21
N LEU A 287 2.80 7.47 -6.19
CA LEU A 287 1.84 6.35 -6.29
C LEU A 287 0.37 6.80 -6.13
N GLY A 288 0.14 7.90 -5.44
CA GLY A 288 -1.20 8.40 -5.11
C GLY A 288 -1.34 9.91 -5.24
N PRO A 289 -2.49 10.48 -4.82
CA PRO A 289 -2.71 11.92 -4.89
C PRO A 289 -1.74 12.70 -3.98
N ALA A 290 -1.27 13.86 -4.44
CA ALA A 290 -0.39 14.74 -3.65
C ALA A 290 -1.12 15.29 -2.42
N GLN A 291 -0.45 15.31 -1.25
CA GLN A 291 -1.02 15.80 0.03
C GLN A 291 -0.04 16.72 0.78
N GLN A 292 0.66 17.60 0.08
CA GLN A 292 1.76 18.38 0.67
C GLN A 292 1.47 19.09 2.02
N PRO A 293 0.24 19.53 2.36
CA PRO A 293 0.00 20.15 3.68
C PRO A 293 -0.15 19.15 4.84
N HIS A 294 -0.61 17.91 4.59
CA HIS A 294 -1.16 17.03 5.64
C HIS A 294 -0.21 15.90 6.07
N TRP A 295 0.99 15.85 5.48
CA TRP A 295 1.85 14.68 5.58
C TRP A 295 2.31 14.34 6.99
N GLU A 296 2.66 15.32 7.80
CA GLU A 296 3.22 15.02 9.12
C GLU A 296 2.16 14.40 10.06
N LYS A 297 0.91 14.84 9.98
CA LYS A 297 -0.18 14.28 10.82
C LYS A 297 -0.64 12.92 10.32
N LEU A 298 -0.84 12.77 9.01
CA LEU A 298 -1.12 11.45 8.40
C LEU A 298 0.01 10.47 8.76
N ARG A 299 1.27 10.87 8.57
CA ARG A 299 2.43 10.05 8.95
C ARG A 299 2.35 9.59 10.40
N ARG A 300 2.22 10.51 11.35
CA ARG A 300 2.13 10.16 12.79
C ARG A 300 0.95 9.25 13.09
N PHE A 301 -0.16 9.44 12.38
CA PHE A 301 -1.33 8.60 12.53
C PHE A 301 -1.07 7.16 12.08
N TYR A 302 -0.49 6.96 10.89
CA TYR A 302 -0.18 5.62 10.38
C TYR A 302 1.03 4.94 11.06
N ASP A 303 2.00 5.72 11.53
CA ASP A 303 3.13 5.30 12.38
C ASP A 303 2.66 4.94 13.82
N ASN A 304 1.37 5.14 14.15
CA ASN A 304 0.85 4.81 15.47
C ASN A 304 0.63 3.30 15.64
N PRO A 305 0.91 2.71 16.83
CA PRO A 305 0.65 1.31 17.12
C PRO A 305 -0.83 0.91 17.00
N MET A 306 -1.76 1.83 17.22
CA MET A 306 -3.19 1.58 16.96
C MET A 306 -3.49 1.33 15.47
N MET A 307 -2.66 1.87 14.58
CA MET A 307 -2.72 1.68 13.14
C MET A 307 -1.77 0.57 12.68
N GLY A 308 -1.08 -0.10 13.61
CA GLY A 308 -0.10 -1.15 13.34
C GLY A 308 1.35 -0.67 13.18
N GLY A 309 1.62 0.62 13.42
CA GLY A 309 2.97 1.20 13.31
C GLY A 309 3.83 1.09 14.56
N ASP A 310 5.11 1.49 14.46
CA ASP A 310 6.11 1.31 15.52
C ASP A 310 6.62 2.62 16.18
N ARG A 311 6.12 3.78 15.75
CA ARG A 311 6.50 5.13 16.23
C ARG A 311 7.95 5.50 15.98
N ASP A 312 8.59 4.95 14.95
CA ASP A 312 9.98 5.25 14.65
C ASP A 312 10.17 6.55 13.84
N GLY A 313 9.07 7.22 13.47
CA GLY A 313 9.12 8.45 12.69
C GLY A 313 9.11 8.22 11.17
N LYS A 314 9.13 6.96 10.72
CA LYS A 314 9.27 6.55 9.32
C LYS A 314 8.05 5.69 8.94
N LEU A 315 7.87 5.45 7.65
CA LEU A 315 6.82 4.54 7.18
C LEU A 315 7.47 3.34 6.50
N SER A 316 7.20 2.16 7.03
CA SER A 316 7.43 0.87 6.40
C SER A 316 6.51 0.67 5.19
N THR A 317 6.72 -0.43 4.47
CA THR A 317 5.88 -0.86 3.35
C THR A 317 4.40 -1.00 3.73
N ILE A 318 4.10 -1.57 4.90
CA ILE A 318 2.73 -1.84 5.32
C ILE A 318 1.99 -0.53 5.67
N GLU A 319 2.65 0.37 6.39
CA GLU A 319 2.07 1.66 6.78
C GLU A 319 1.87 2.54 5.54
N SER A 320 2.85 2.58 4.63
CA SER A 320 2.77 3.31 3.37
C SER A 320 1.65 2.79 2.48
N PHE A 321 1.51 1.47 2.36
CA PHE A 321 0.46 0.85 1.55
C PHE A 321 -0.93 1.16 2.11
N SER A 322 -1.05 1.12 3.44
CA SER A 322 -2.29 1.45 4.13
C SER A 322 -2.69 2.89 3.87
N LEU A 323 -1.77 3.83 4.06
CA LEU A 323 -1.97 5.25 3.81
C LEU A 323 -2.36 5.54 2.36
N LEU A 324 -1.61 5.02 1.37
CA LEU A 324 -1.90 5.23 -0.05
C LEU A 324 -3.29 4.73 -0.43
N SER A 325 -3.66 3.54 0.05
CA SER A 325 -4.98 2.97 -0.24
C SER A 325 -6.12 3.83 0.32
N ASP A 326 -5.93 4.41 1.51
CA ASP A 326 -6.95 5.26 2.13
C ASP A 326 -7.06 6.62 1.46
N LEU A 327 -5.93 7.21 1.06
CA LEU A 327 -5.92 8.47 0.30
C LEU A 327 -6.63 8.33 -1.05
N GLU A 328 -6.33 7.25 -1.78
CA GLU A 328 -7.03 6.98 -3.03
C GLU A 328 -8.53 6.75 -2.82
N PHE A 329 -8.91 6.03 -1.76
CA PHE A 329 -10.31 5.83 -1.42
C PHE A 329 -11.00 7.15 -1.05
N ALA A 330 -10.38 7.97 -0.22
CA ALA A 330 -10.87 9.29 0.16
C ALA A 330 -11.06 10.19 -1.08
N GLN A 331 -10.08 10.22 -1.99
CA GLN A 331 -10.20 10.97 -3.25
C GLN A 331 -11.38 10.48 -4.10
N LYS A 332 -11.56 9.16 -4.25
CA LYS A 332 -12.72 8.60 -4.96
C LYS A 332 -14.03 9.00 -4.29
N LEU A 333 -14.07 9.03 -2.96
CA LEU A 333 -15.24 9.42 -2.18
C LEU A 333 -15.58 10.90 -2.39
N LEU A 334 -14.59 11.79 -2.30
CA LEU A 334 -14.77 13.22 -2.60
C LEU A 334 -15.29 13.43 -4.01
N ASN A 335 -14.72 12.73 -5.00
CA ASN A 335 -15.18 12.82 -6.38
C ASN A 335 -16.64 12.37 -6.53
N ALA A 336 -17.04 11.29 -5.85
CA ALA A 336 -18.42 10.78 -5.85
C ALA A 336 -19.41 11.73 -5.14
N LEU A 337 -18.91 12.60 -4.28
CA LEU A 337 -19.67 13.60 -3.53
C LEU A 337 -19.54 15.01 -4.11
N GLU A 338 -18.86 15.17 -5.25
CA GLU A 338 -18.57 16.46 -5.88
C GLU A 338 -17.88 17.45 -4.91
N GLY A 339 -17.15 16.91 -3.92
CA GLY A 339 -16.47 17.67 -2.86
C GLY A 339 -17.36 18.17 -1.72
N ASP A 340 -18.69 18.00 -1.78
CA ASP A 340 -19.61 18.42 -0.70
C ASP A 340 -19.88 17.26 0.27
N THR A 341 -19.06 17.18 1.31
CA THR A 341 -19.16 16.18 2.38
C THR A 341 -20.18 16.53 3.46
N THR A 342 -20.93 17.64 3.33
CA THR A 342 -21.97 17.99 4.31
C THR A 342 -23.14 17.02 4.23
N ALA A 343 -23.90 16.89 5.31
CA ALA A 343 -25.12 16.06 5.32
C ALA A 343 -26.08 16.41 4.17
N ALA A 344 -26.20 17.69 3.84
CA ALA A 344 -27.00 18.17 2.71
C ALA A 344 -26.37 17.79 1.35
N GLY A 345 -25.05 17.89 1.23
CA GLY A 345 -24.27 17.42 0.09
C GLY A 345 -24.48 15.94 -0.18
N ILE A 346 -24.27 15.10 0.84
CA ILE A 346 -24.51 13.64 0.75
C ILE A 346 -25.95 13.35 0.34
N ASN A 347 -26.93 14.05 0.91
CA ASN A 347 -28.33 13.86 0.55
C ASN A 347 -28.65 14.20 -0.91
N ARG A 348 -27.94 15.16 -1.50
CA ARG A 348 -28.08 15.54 -2.91
C ARG A 348 -27.19 14.74 -3.87
N ALA A 349 -26.15 14.07 -3.36
CA ALA A 349 -25.17 13.38 -4.18
C ALA A 349 -25.84 12.29 -5.04
N PRO A 350 -25.65 12.28 -6.37
CA PRO A 350 -26.21 11.23 -7.23
C PRO A 350 -25.78 9.82 -6.82
N ALA A 351 -24.56 9.70 -6.28
CA ALA A 351 -23.96 8.46 -5.84
C ALA A 351 -24.19 8.14 -4.35
N LYS A 352 -25.05 8.87 -3.63
CA LYS A 352 -25.31 8.71 -2.18
C LYS A 352 -25.40 7.26 -1.74
N ARG A 353 -26.27 6.48 -2.38
CA ARG A 353 -26.50 5.06 -2.02
C ARG A 353 -25.23 4.23 -2.16
N LYS A 354 -24.44 4.48 -3.21
CA LYS A 354 -23.17 3.79 -3.45
C LYS A 354 -22.11 4.18 -2.42
N VAL A 355 -22.02 5.47 -2.08
CA VAL A 355 -21.12 5.97 -1.04
C VAL A 355 -21.44 5.32 0.31
N LEU A 356 -22.71 5.38 0.73
CA LEU A 356 -23.15 4.83 2.02
C LEU A 356 -23.01 3.31 2.06
N ALA A 357 -23.37 2.60 0.98
CA ALA A 357 -23.15 1.16 0.88
C ALA A 357 -21.65 0.81 0.99
N SER A 358 -20.76 1.60 0.36
CA SER A 358 -19.32 1.38 0.46
C SER A 358 -18.83 1.53 1.89
N LEU A 359 -19.30 2.55 2.59
CA LEU A 359 -18.93 2.77 4.00
C LEU A 359 -19.45 1.62 4.88
N MET A 360 -20.66 1.12 4.64
CA MET A 360 -21.21 -0.03 5.36
C MET A 360 -20.43 -1.32 5.09
N THR A 361 -19.91 -1.52 3.87
CA THR A 361 -19.02 -2.66 3.57
C THR A 361 -17.66 -2.53 4.27
N LEU A 362 -17.14 -1.31 4.36
CA LEU A 362 -15.81 -1.05 4.93
C LEU A 362 -15.81 -1.00 6.46
N LEU A 363 -16.93 -0.58 7.04
CA LEU A 363 -17.16 -0.38 8.46
C LEU A 363 -18.47 -1.11 8.83
N PRO A 364 -18.50 -2.44 8.81
CA PRO A 364 -19.74 -3.19 8.97
C PRO A 364 -20.37 -3.06 10.36
N ARG A 365 -19.57 -2.82 11.41
CA ARG A 365 -20.08 -2.67 12.79
C ARG A 365 -20.42 -1.22 13.08
N VAL A 366 -19.59 -0.29 12.62
CA VAL A 366 -19.70 1.11 13.00
C VAL A 366 -20.28 1.99 11.90
N GLY A 367 -20.22 1.58 10.63
CA GLY A 367 -20.61 2.40 9.48
C GLY A 367 -22.08 2.79 9.48
N GLN A 368 -23.00 1.88 9.81
CA GLN A 368 -24.42 2.22 9.96
C GLN A 368 -24.65 3.21 11.11
N PRO A 369 -24.32 2.90 12.38
CA PRO A 369 -24.56 3.82 13.49
C PRO A 369 -23.80 5.14 13.35
N LEU A 370 -22.67 5.17 12.63
CA LEU A 370 -21.85 6.35 12.40
C LEU A 370 -22.39 7.24 11.26
N ALA A 371 -22.66 6.66 10.08
CA ALA A 371 -22.98 7.44 8.88
C ALA A 371 -24.48 7.67 8.67
N MET A 372 -25.33 6.87 9.31
CA MET A 372 -26.77 6.81 9.05
C MET A 372 -27.59 7.35 10.21
N GLY A 373 -28.75 7.90 9.87
CA GLY A 373 -29.73 8.47 10.80
C GLY A 373 -30.25 7.46 11.81
N ASP A 374 -31.02 7.96 12.78
CA ASP A 374 -31.63 7.10 13.79
C ASP A 374 -32.68 6.14 13.20
N LEU A 375 -33.22 5.27 14.06
CA LEU A 375 -34.18 4.25 13.66
C LEU A 375 -35.47 4.85 13.04
N ASP A 376 -35.88 6.04 13.46
CA ASP A 376 -37.12 6.66 13.00
C ASP A 376 -36.95 7.38 11.66
N GLU A 377 -35.77 7.94 11.40
CA GLU A 377 -35.39 8.39 10.05
C GLU A 377 -35.23 7.21 9.09
N TRP A 378 -34.66 6.10 9.57
CA TRP A 378 -34.42 4.91 8.75
C TRP A 378 -35.70 4.27 8.23
N LYS A 379 -36.77 4.29 9.03
CA LYS A 379 -38.12 3.85 8.61
C LYS A 379 -38.65 4.64 7.41
N LYS A 380 -38.21 5.90 7.23
CA LYS A 380 -38.65 6.78 6.15
C LYS A 380 -37.71 6.71 4.94
N ASP A 381 -36.41 6.71 5.19
CA ASP A 381 -35.36 6.52 4.19
C ASP A 381 -34.28 5.61 4.77
N PRO A 382 -34.11 4.36 4.27
CA PRO A 382 -33.02 3.49 4.68
C PRO A 382 -31.63 4.06 4.40
N TRP A 383 -31.55 5.17 3.66
CA TRP A 383 -30.33 5.93 3.39
C TRP A 383 -30.29 7.28 4.11
N ALA A 384 -31.13 7.51 5.13
CA ALA A 384 -31.09 8.72 5.94
C ALA A 384 -29.69 8.93 6.53
N VAL A 385 -29.18 10.16 6.38
CA VAL A 385 -27.80 10.52 6.68
C VAL A 385 -27.74 11.16 8.06
N ARG A 386 -26.82 10.71 8.92
CA ARG A 386 -26.59 11.34 10.22
C ARG A 386 -25.91 12.69 10.06
N ALA A 387 -26.65 13.77 10.29
CA ALA A 387 -26.14 15.11 10.00
C ALA A 387 -24.87 15.43 10.80
N GLU A 388 -24.82 15.01 12.05
CA GLU A 388 -23.74 15.31 12.99
C GLU A 388 -22.41 14.68 12.53
N PHE A 389 -22.40 13.42 12.10
CA PHE A 389 -21.19 12.78 11.58
C PHE A 389 -20.65 13.53 10.35
N TRP A 390 -21.48 13.70 9.32
CA TRP A 390 -21.03 14.31 8.06
C TRP A 390 -20.65 15.77 8.21
N ASN A 391 -21.35 16.52 9.06
CA ASN A 391 -20.98 17.90 9.36
C ASN A 391 -19.72 17.96 10.24
N SER A 392 -19.53 17.02 11.17
CA SER A 392 -18.31 16.94 11.99
C SER A 392 -17.05 16.61 11.20
N LEU A 393 -17.16 16.08 9.98
CA LEU A 393 -15.99 15.88 9.12
C LEU A 393 -15.26 17.20 8.86
N ARG A 394 -15.96 18.35 8.90
CA ARG A 394 -15.34 19.68 8.80
C ARG A 394 -14.36 20.00 9.92
N LEU A 395 -14.43 19.32 11.06
CA LEU A 395 -13.40 19.46 12.10
C LEU A 395 -12.02 19.12 11.53
N TYR A 396 -11.93 18.17 10.59
CA TYR A 396 -10.64 17.79 9.99
C TYR A 396 -10.04 18.85 9.05
N ASP A 397 -10.80 19.86 8.63
CA ASP A 397 -10.28 21.07 7.96
C ASP A 397 -9.59 22.02 8.97
N GLU A 398 -9.94 21.93 10.26
CA GLU A 398 -9.32 22.80 11.25
C GLU A 398 -7.86 22.40 11.51
N ARG A 399 -7.00 23.42 11.67
CA ARG A 399 -5.56 23.23 11.88
C ARG A 399 -5.22 22.35 13.09
N GLU A 400 -6.06 22.37 14.12
CA GLU A 400 -5.87 21.53 15.32
C GLU A 400 -6.02 20.03 15.01
N TYR A 401 -6.93 19.63 14.11
CA TYR A 401 -7.07 18.25 13.64
C TYR A 401 -6.20 17.92 12.44
N GLY A 402 -5.60 18.94 11.81
CA GLY A 402 -4.58 18.76 10.78
C GLY A 402 -4.94 19.23 9.41
N GLY A 403 -6.07 19.91 9.29
CA GLY A 403 -6.46 20.55 8.07
C GLY A 403 -5.77 21.88 7.82
N ASN A 404 -6.07 22.43 6.66
CA ASN A 404 -5.46 23.66 6.19
C ASN A 404 -6.30 24.92 6.54
N GLY A 405 -7.58 24.74 6.89
CA GLY A 405 -8.53 25.77 7.30
C GLY A 405 -9.12 26.55 6.12
N ASP A 406 -9.26 25.92 4.96
CA ASP A 406 -9.80 26.53 3.74
C ASP A 406 -11.34 26.42 3.61
N GLY A 407 -11.98 25.75 4.58
CA GLY A 407 -13.41 25.54 4.64
C GLY A 407 -13.89 24.34 3.82
N LYS A 408 -13.00 23.53 3.26
CA LYS A 408 -13.28 22.34 2.46
C LYS A 408 -12.50 21.15 2.99
N LEU A 409 -12.92 19.95 2.59
CA LEU A 409 -12.15 18.74 2.87
C LEU A 409 -11.40 18.30 1.61
N ASP A 410 -10.10 18.12 1.76
CA ASP A 410 -9.29 17.42 0.78
C ASP A 410 -9.16 15.91 1.08
N ALA A 411 -8.46 15.20 0.20
CA ALA A 411 -8.33 13.75 0.33
C ALA A 411 -7.54 13.34 1.59
N GLY A 412 -6.60 14.16 2.06
CA GLY A 412 -5.82 13.90 3.25
C GLY A 412 -6.64 14.07 4.51
N GLU A 413 -7.42 15.15 4.59
CA GLU A 413 -8.32 15.44 5.71
C GLU A 413 -9.42 14.38 5.83
N LEU A 414 -10.02 13.99 4.70
CA LEU A 414 -10.99 12.91 4.68
C LEU A 414 -10.35 11.54 4.98
N ALA A 415 -9.13 11.27 4.52
CA ALA A 415 -8.44 10.02 4.84
C ALA A 415 -8.13 9.92 6.34
N MET A 416 -7.78 11.04 7.00
CA MET A 416 -7.65 11.08 8.47
C MET A 416 -8.98 10.70 9.13
N ALA A 417 -10.09 11.32 8.73
CA ALA A 417 -11.40 11.03 9.32
C ALA A 417 -11.80 9.55 9.17
N LEU A 418 -11.62 8.99 7.97
CA LEU A 418 -11.87 7.57 7.71
C LEU A 418 -10.90 6.65 8.47
N GLY A 419 -9.65 7.09 8.65
CA GLY A 419 -8.67 6.43 9.50
C GLY A 419 -9.17 6.30 10.95
N TYR A 420 -9.67 7.38 11.54
CA TYR A 420 -10.25 7.35 12.89
C TYR A 420 -11.48 6.45 12.97
N ALA A 421 -12.39 6.53 11.99
CA ALA A 421 -13.54 5.63 11.92
C ALA A 421 -13.11 4.15 11.88
N ARG A 422 -12.00 3.85 11.19
CA ARG A 422 -11.45 2.49 11.14
C ARG A 422 -10.78 2.06 12.43
N VAL A 423 -10.09 2.95 13.13
CA VAL A 423 -9.59 2.65 14.48
C VAL A 423 -10.76 2.22 15.36
N VAL A 424 -11.87 2.96 15.31
CA VAL A 424 -13.09 2.60 16.05
C VAL A 424 -13.65 1.24 15.62
N GLU A 425 -13.80 0.97 14.32
CA GLU A 425 -14.22 -0.34 13.81
C GLU A 425 -13.34 -1.50 14.33
N ASN A 426 -12.01 -1.33 14.28
CA ASN A 426 -11.06 -2.33 14.76
C ASN A 426 -11.16 -2.52 16.28
N LEU A 427 -11.32 -1.44 17.04
CA LEU A 427 -11.48 -1.51 18.49
C LEU A 427 -12.76 -2.25 18.87
N TYR A 428 -13.88 -2.00 18.18
CA TYR A 428 -15.11 -2.77 18.37
C TYR A 428 -14.90 -4.25 18.01
N ALA A 429 -14.23 -4.55 16.89
CA ALA A 429 -13.94 -5.94 16.50
C ALA A 429 -13.13 -6.74 17.55
N VAL A 430 -12.28 -6.04 18.31
CA VAL A 430 -11.42 -6.65 19.34
C VAL A 430 -12.12 -6.69 20.71
N TYR A 431 -12.76 -5.61 21.12
CA TYR A 431 -13.19 -5.40 22.50
C TYR A 431 -14.69 -5.58 22.75
N ASP A 432 -15.56 -5.50 21.74
CA ASP A 432 -16.97 -5.91 21.86
C ASP A 432 -17.05 -7.45 21.91
N THR A 433 -16.68 -7.99 23.08
CA THR A 433 -16.63 -9.43 23.33
C THR A 433 -18.02 -10.06 23.38
N GLY A 434 -19.01 -9.29 23.83
CA GLY A 434 -20.43 -9.65 23.82
C GLY A 434 -21.02 -9.72 22.42
N ARG A 435 -20.40 -9.03 21.45
CA ARG A 435 -20.88 -8.86 20.07
C ARG A 435 -22.29 -8.28 20.02
N ASP A 436 -22.61 -7.42 20.97
CA ASP A 436 -23.92 -6.80 21.04
C ASP A 436 -23.98 -5.49 20.24
N GLY A 437 -22.85 -5.03 19.69
CA GLY A 437 -22.72 -3.80 18.93
C GLY A 437 -22.45 -2.58 19.82
N TYR A 438 -22.21 -2.79 21.10
CA TYR A 438 -21.90 -1.76 22.08
C TYR A 438 -20.55 -2.05 22.72
N LEU A 439 -19.90 -1.00 23.21
CA LEU A 439 -18.71 -1.16 24.02
C LEU A 439 -19.09 -0.86 25.46
N SER A 440 -19.21 -1.91 26.27
CA SER A 440 -19.41 -1.73 27.71
C SER A 440 -18.15 -1.19 28.39
N LYS A 441 -18.30 -0.58 29.57
CA LYS A 441 -17.17 -0.10 30.36
C LYS A 441 -16.20 -1.23 30.69
N GLU A 442 -16.72 -2.40 31.06
CA GLU A 442 -15.97 -3.61 31.37
C GLU A 442 -15.15 -4.09 30.16
N GLU A 443 -15.74 -4.07 28.97
CA GLU A 443 -15.08 -4.39 27.71
C GLU A 443 -14.04 -3.37 27.28
N ALA A 444 -14.24 -2.09 27.59
CA ALA A 444 -13.31 -1.02 27.28
C ALA A 444 -12.11 -0.94 28.25
N ARG A 445 -12.20 -1.51 29.46
CA ARG A 445 -11.11 -1.43 30.47
C ARG A 445 -9.76 -1.94 29.94
N PRO A 446 -9.67 -3.10 29.26
CA PRO A 446 -8.41 -3.55 28.67
C PRO A 446 -7.85 -2.55 27.66
N LEU A 447 -8.69 -1.98 26.78
CA LEU A 447 -8.29 -0.93 25.84
C LEU A 447 -7.68 0.26 26.59
N PHE A 448 -8.38 0.84 27.56
CA PHE A 448 -7.86 1.98 28.32
C PHE A 448 -6.55 1.64 29.04
N ALA A 449 -6.39 0.42 29.56
CA ALA A 449 -5.14 -0.03 30.14
C ALA A 449 -3.99 -0.06 29.11
N GLU A 450 -4.23 -0.52 27.87
CA GLU A 450 -3.25 -0.46 26.78
C GLU A 450 -2.88 0.98 26.41
N LEU A 451 -3.82 1.92 26.57
CA LEU A 451 -3.56 3.34 26.39
C LEU A 451 -2.79 3.95 27.55
N GLY A 452 -2.58 3.22 28.64
CA GLY A 452 -1.94 3.71 29.87
C GLY A 452 -2.91 4.45 30.79
N VAL A 453 -4.22 4.34 30.55
CA VAL A 453 -5.28 4.92 31.37
C VAL A 453 -5.77 3.86 32.37
N HIS A 454 -5.20 3.89 33.58
CA HIS A 454 -5.56 2.95 34.65
C HIS A 454 -6.54 3.56 35.68
N ASP A 455 -6.73 4.89 35.68
CA ASP A 455 -7.66 5.54 36.58
C ASP A 455 -9.10 5.34 36.10
N GLY A 456 -9.85 4.51 36.84
CA GLY A 456 -11.26 4.23 36.54
C GLY A 456 -12.12 5.50 36.47
N ARG A 457 -11.74 6.58 37.16
CA ARG A 457 -12.43 7.87 37.11
C ARG A 457 -12.29 8.55 35.74
N LEU A 458 -11.16 8.40 35.07
CA LEU A 458 -10.98 8.93 33.73
C LEU A 458 -11.80 8.14 32.71
N ILE A 459 -11.90 6.82 32.89
CA ILE A 459 -12.78 5.95 32.08
C ILE A 459 -14.25 6.33 32.30
N ASP A 460 -14.66 6.52 33.55
CA ASP A 460 -15.99 7.01 33.89
C ASP A 460 -16.29 8.38 33.29
N ALA A 461 -15.34 9.31 33.33
CA ALA A 461 -15.48 10.63 32.75
C ALA A 461 -15.65 10.55 31.23
N PHE A 462 -14.91 9.65 30.57
CA PHE A 462 -15.06 9.37 29.14
C PHE A 462 -16.44 8.80 28.82
N PHE A 463 -16.93 7.80 29.57
CA PHE A 463 -18.27 7.22 29.38
C PHE A 463 -19.42 8.16 29.71
N MET A 464 -19.18 9.17 30.55
CA MET A 464 -20.16 10.22 30.85
C MET A 464 -20.01 11.47 29.98
N ASN A 465 -19.05 11.48 29.05
CA ASN A 465 -18.75 12.64 28.20
C ASN A 465 -18.47 13.93 29.04
N VAL A 466 -17.78 13.76 30.17
CA VAL A 466 -17.45 14.85 31.11
C VAL A 466 -16.16 15.52 30.67
N GLY A 467 -16.20 16.84 30.45
CA GLY A 467 -15.02 17.64 30.09
C GLY A 467 -14.57 17.52 28.63
N LEU A 468 -15.34 16.82 27.79
CA LEU A 468 -15.09 16.70 26.35
C LEU A 468 -15.88 17.72 25.52
N ASP A 469 -16.97 18.28 26.07
CA ASP A 469 -17.79 19.31 25.44
C ASP A 469 -17.91 20.54 26.33
N GLY A 470 -17.77 21.72 25.73
CA GLY A 470 -18.06 22.99 26.38
C GLY A 470 -19.56 23.33 26.46
N HIS A 471 -20.43 22.64 25.69
CA HIS A 471 -21.71 23.26 25.32
C HIS A 471 -23.02 22.48 25.41
N ASP A 472 -23.10 21.16 25.64
CA ASP A 472 -24.42 20.52 25.77
C ASP A 472 -24.55 19.56 26.97
N VAL A 473 -25.60 19.82 27.75
CA VAL A 473 -25.78 19.53 29.20
C VAL A 473 -24.73 20.25 30.03
N GLY A 474 -25.17 21.15 30.93
CA GLY A 474 -24.25 21.97 31.72
C GLY A 474 -23.18 21.10 32.36
N PHE A 475 -21.91 21.35 32.06
CA PHE A 475 -20.74 20.62 32.56
C PHE A 475 -20.87 20.20 34.05
N TRP A 476 -21.49 21.08 34.85
CA TRP A 476 -21.82 20.87 36.25
C TRP A 476 -22.83 19.74 36.53
N GLU A 477 -23.82 19.53 35.68
CA GLU A 477 -24.78 18.44 35.78
C GLU A 477 -24.13 17.10 35.43
N LYS A 478 -23.30 17.06 34.38
CA LYS A 478 -22.46 15.89 34.06
C LYS A 478 -21.49 15.56 35.21
N LEU A 479 -20.81 16.56 35.79
CA LEU A 479 -19.97 16.40 36.98
C LEU A 479 -20.75 15.93 38.21
N LYS A 480 -21.97 16.45 38.42
CA LYS A 480 -22.82 16.06 39.53
C LYS A 480 -23.25 14.60 39.41
N ILE A 481 -23.61 14.14 38.20
CA ILE A 481 -23.90 12.73 37.91
C ILE A 481 -22.65 11.88 38.19
N PHE A 482 -21.49 12.29 37.67
CA PHE A 482 -20.20 11.64 37.87
C PHE A 482 -19.84 11.46 39.36
N PHE A 483 -19.86 12.55 40.14
CA PHE A 483 -19.55 12.50 41.57
C PHE A 483 -20.64 11.83 42.42
N SER A 484 -21.88 11.75 41.92
CA SER A 484 -22.96 11.05 42.63
C SER A 484 -22.91 9.53 42.48
N GLY A 485 -22.10 9.00 41.55
CA GLY A 485 -22.05 7.57 41.24
C GLY A 485 -23.36 7.01 40.64
N ARG A 486 -24.29 7.87 40.19
CA ARG A 486 -25.61 7.49 39.67
C ARG A 486 -25.66 7.30 38.15
N SER A 487 -24.53 7.35 37.47
CA SER A 487 -24.49 7.18 36.01
C SER A 487 -24.98 5.79 35.61
N LYS A 488 -25.79 5.75 34.54
CA LYS A 488 -26.28 4.53 33.90
C LYS A 488 -25.73 4.32 32.49
N ILE A 489 -24.82 5.18 32.03
CA ILE A 489 -24.21 5.01 30.70
C ILE A 489 -23.05 4.03 30.87
N ASP A 490 -23.40 2.74 30.85
CA ASP A 490 -22.43 1.65 30.94
C ASP A 490 -21.95 1.20 29.56
N ASN A 491 -22.67 1.61 28.50
CA ASN A 491 -22.46 1.18 27.13
C ASN A 491 -22.36 2.39 26.19
N LEU A 492 -21.43 2.34 25.24
CA LEU A 492 -21.30 3.35 24.18
C LEU A 492 -21.67 2.77 22.82
N HIS A 493 -22.52 3.51 22.10
CA HIS A 493 -22.70 3.29 20.68
C HIS A 493 -21.44 3.68 19.90
N PRO A 494 -21.20 3.06 18.72
CA PRO A 494 -20.01 3.37 17.93
C PRO A 494 -19.83 4.85 17.58
N TYR A 495 -20.92 5.57 17.28
CA TYR A 495 -20.86 7.00 17.00
C TYR A 495 -20.44 7.82 18.24
N GLU A 496 -20.99 7.52 19.42
CA GLU A 496 -20.64 8.22 20.65
C GLU A 496 -19.19 7.96 21.05
N PHE A 497 -18.73 6.72 20.87
CA PHE A 497 -17.34 6.36 21.09
C PHE A 497 -16.42 7.11 20.11
N TYR A 498 -16.76 7.13 18.82
CA TYR A 498 -16.03 7.88 17.80
C TYR A 498 -15.94 9.38 18.14
N GLU A 499 -17.07 10.02 18.45
CA GLU A 499 -17.14 11.46 18.71
C GLU A 499 -16.24 11.85 19.90
N ARG A 500 -16.28 11.06 20.97
CA ARG A 500 -15.44 11.27 22.16
C ARG A 500 -13.98 10.95 21.88
N LEU A 501 -13.72 9.87 21.15
CA LEU A 501 -12.37 9.45 20.80
C LEU A 501 -11.69 10.51 19.94
N VAL A 502 -12.35 11.09 18.93
CA VAL A 502 -11.76 12.13 18.06
C VAL A 502 -11.41 13.40 18.83
N LYS A 503 -12.13 13.76 19.90
CA LYS A 503 -11.83 14.93 20.74
C LYS A 503 -10.61 14.70 21.64
N VAL A 504 -10.38 13.47 22.06
CA VAL A 504 -9.28 13.12 22.99
C VAL A 504 -8.05 12.61 22.25
N MET A 505 -8.22 11.97 21.09
CA MET A 505 -7.16 11.30 20.35
C MET A 505 -6.03 12.22 19.91
N PRO A 506 -6.27 13.42 19.33
CA PRO A 506 -5.18 14.33 19.00
C PRO A 506 -4.27 14.58 20.21
N ARG A 507 -4.86 14.75 21.41
CA ARG A 507 -4.11 14.88 22.66
C ARG A 507 -3.43 13.58 23.07
N ILE A 508 -4.06 12.41 22.97
CA ILE A 508 -3.39 11.13 23.26
C ILE A 508 -2.21 10.86 22.31
N LEU A 509 -2.36 11.24 21.04
CA LEU A 509 -1.35 11.12 20.01
C LEU A 509 -0.21 12.13 20.22
N ASP A 510 -0.51 13.34 20.70
CA ASP A 510 0.47 14.41 20.93
C ASP A 510 1.13 14.37 22.33
N GLU A 511 0.39 14.01 23.39
CA GLU A 511 0.85 14.00 24.79
C GLU A 511 1.73 12.80 25.13
N LYS A 512 1.71 11.71 24.33
CA LYS A 512 2.79 10.70 24.38
C LYS A 512 4.09 11.19 23.71
N GLY A 513 4.23 12.50 23.51
CA GLY A 513 5.47 13.19 23.20
C GLY A 513 6.54 12.92 24.26
N PHE A 514 7.48 12.04 23.90
CA PHE A 514 8.89 12.41 24.08
C PHE A 514 9.08 13.84 23.55
N PRO A 515 9.86 14.70 24.23
CA PRO A 515 10.00 16.09 23.83
C PRO A 515 10.36 16.15 22.35
N LEU A 516 9.60 16.96 21.60
CA LEU A 516 9.89 17.30 20.21
C LEU A 516 11.40 17.59 20.10
N PRO A 517 12.11 17.08 19.08
CA PRO A 517 13.40 17.63 18.74
C PRO A 517 13.18 19.14 18.62
N GLN A 518 13.85 19.92 19.46
CA GLN A 518 13.87 21.36 19.24
C GLN A 518 14.25 21.58 17.78
N PRO A 519 13.58 22.47 17.05
CA PRO A 519 14.00 22.79 15.70
C PRO A 519 15.50 23.01 15.75
N GLY A 520 16.24 22.16 15.03
CA GLY A 520 17.68 22.30 14.95
C GLY A 520 18.00 23.76 14.62
N PRO A 521 19.10 24.32 15.16
CA PRO A 521 19.41 25.73 15.00
C PRO A 521 19.17 26.12 13.55
N GLN A 522 18.25 27.07 13.32
CA GLN A 522 17.93 27.55 11.98
C GLN A 522 19.26 27.78 11.26
N PRO A 523 19.44 27.23 10.04
CA PRO A 523 20.63 27.52 9.26
C PRO A 523 20.78 29.04 9.25
N LYS A 524 21.92 29.54 9.74
CA LYS A 524 22.23 30.98 9.66
C LYS A 524 21.91 31.40 8.23
N PRO A 525 21.19 32.53 8.03
CA PRO A 525 20.89 33.02 6.70
C PRO A 525 22.15 32.94 5.84
N GLN A 526 22.09 32.17 4.75
CA GLN A 526 23.19 32.18 3.80
C GLN A 526 23.39 33.64 3.38
N PRO A 527 24.64 34.15 3.39
CA PRO A 527 24.93 35.48 2.89
C PRO A 527 24.31 35.62 1.51
N GLN A 528 23.53 36.68 1.30
CA GLN A 528 23.00 36.99 -0.02
C GLN A 528 24.16 36.94 -1.03
N PRO A 529 23.98 36.28 -2.19
CA PRO A 529 24.98 36.31 -3.24
C PRO A 529 25.34 37.75 -3.55
N GLN A 530 26.61 38.12 -3.40
CA GLN A 530 27.06 39.44 -3.83
C GLN A 530 26.73 39.60 -5.31
N PRO A 531 26.16 40.76 -5.73
CA PRO A 531 25.84 40.99 -7.12
C PRO A 531 27.12 40.82 -7.97
N VAL A 532 27.04 39.93 -8.95
CA VAL A 532 28.10 39.73 -9.93
C VAL A 532 28.35 41.07 -10.63
N PRO A 533 29.60 41.58 -10.70
CA PRO A 533 29.89 42.80 -11.42
C PRO A 533 29.46 42.65 -12.89
N THR A 534 28.49 43.45 -13.30
CA THR A 534 28.07 43.53 -14.70
C THR A 534 29.25 44.02 -15.54
N LYS A 535 29.70 43.19 -16.50
CA LYS A 535 30.67 43.61 -17.51
C LYS A 535 30.12 44.85 -18.25
N PRO A 536 30.95 45.86 -18.53
CA PRO A 536 30.52 47.02 -19.32
C PRO A 536 29.99 46.56 -20.67
N GLN A 537 28.78 46.98 -21.02
CA GLN A 537 28.26 46.78 -22.38
C GLN A 537 29.10 47.59 -23.37
N PRO A 538 29.51 47.01 -24.52
CA PRO A 538 30.20 47.75 -25.55
C PRO A 538 29.29 48.85 -26.15
N PRO A 539 29.87 49.99 -26.57
CA PRO A 539 29.11 51.13 -27.06
C PRO A 539 28.31 50.77 -28.32
N VAL A 540 27.02 51.07 -28.29
CA VAL A 540 26.10 50.91 -29.42
C VAL A 540 26.46 51.94 -30.50
N THR A 541 27.00 51.47 -31.61
CA THR A 541 27.19 52.25 -32.85
C THR A 541 25.83 52.58 -33.47
N LYS A 542 25.52 53.88 -33.60
CA LYS A 542 24.32 54.38 -34.30
C LYS A 542 24.35 53.99 -35.78
N PRO A 543 23.24 53.50 -36.36
CA PRO A 543 23.13 53.30 -37.80
C PRO A 543 22.99 54.66 -38.52
N GLY A 544 23.73 54.79 -39.62
CA GLY A 544 23.83 56.00 -40.43
C GLY A 544 22.53 56.38 -41.15
N ARG A 545 22.31 57.70 -41.23
CA ARG A 545 21.37 58.33 -42.16
C ARG A 545 21.83 58.08 -43.60
N ARG A 546 20.99 57.43 -44.41
CA ARG A 546 20.93 57.66 -45.86
C ARG A 546 19.72 58.55 -46.12
N GLY A 547 19.95 59.59 -46.91
CA GLY A 547 19.00 60.64 -47.17
C GLY A 547 17.96 60.27 -48.22
N ASP A 548 16.93 61.12 -48.22
CA ASP A 548 16.31 61.71 -49.41
C ASP A 548 16.37 63.24 -49.24
#